data_AF-A0A8H3X478-F1
#
_entry.id   AF-A0A8H3X478-F1
#
_cell.length_a   1.000
_cell.length_b   1.000
_cell.length_c   1.000
_cell.angle_alpha   90.00
_cell.angle_beta   90.00
_cell.angle_gamma   90.00
#
_symmetry.space_group_name_H-M   'P 1'
#
loop_
_entity.id
_entity.type
_entity.pdbx_description
1 polymer ?
#
loop_
_entity_poly.entity_id
_entity_poly.type
_entity_poly.pdbx_seq_one_letter_code
_entity_poly.pdbx_strand_id
1 'polypeptide(L)'
;MQKLRIRKSKIRKSKKKVNKISTITKYHKDNQLTTSNKRTRWSNRIQQTSNDVVDPPFLPDDIISIIFEYLPFSSRFNCLVNRSWCRLMVPILWRSPFKWVSKRGLNDNKKYIFLIRTYLSCLDSVSKANLRQAGIKLPRNPKQPLFRYYQYLKEFNFKDIQTCIKIWYDNTQIIDADLKDYWLRYRNKDIRSLEISEIGSKVMYLMTEITRLLFNSTCLKEFAFGGNPKFRLRFESFPEYRLAIENVTSLSLDPIFTEFYDNWEALLNPFTNIKKLYLPFYHHEKTRFRDDLNIIVQHLSSRTLMVLTWLGLSNYRLCLESLTVLSTCPNLETLVFWNCTKKINAQNQLPITQFLSVKSLFIFNSNHDLKPIFQMTEKTLKEIVLDNSSEPSENTKVILDAMVQCSPNITKLALHINKIDILSDKFNKWMELSKLESLILKSKDAKFKSFIQVFVTHFPESLTDLDLEISITPTLLRKILNICNVNFKKLGLNDKFGITDSHLRILTKYAENYESLEEVRFDRWPVIYKNEEMRAKRGYELSEFSKLSKAVLEKAGKFIKVIRRDSYDPFFNPMYPY
;
A
#
# COMPACT_ATOMS: atom_id res chain seq x y z
N MET A 1 61.35 -22.68 2.22
CA MET A 1 59.98 -23.24 2.33
C MET A 1 58.85 -22.22 2.10
N GLN A 2 58.89 -21.00 2.66
CA GLN A 2 57.80 -20.01 2.54
C GLN A 2 57.65 -19.38 1.13
N LYS A 3 58.75 -19.12 0.42
CA LYS A 3 58.73 -18.61 -0.98
C LYS A 3 58.14 -19.61 -2.00
N LEU A 4 58.24 -20.92 -1.76
CA LEU A 4 57.66 -21.98 -2.59
C LEU A 4 56.13 -22.10 -2.42
N ARG A 5 55.59 -21.83 -1.22
CA ARG A 5 54.14 -21.80 -0.96
C ARG A 5 53.44 -20.61 -1.64
N ILE A 6 54.10 -19.45 -1.73
CA ILE A 6 53.55 -18.25 -2.40
C ILE A 6 53.51 -18.43 -3.93
N ARG A 7 54.53 -19.08 -4.52
CA ARG A 7 54.55 -19.39 -5.96
C ARG A 7 53.45 -20.40 -6.35
N LYS A 8 53.24 -21.46 -5.55
CA LYS A 8 52.16 -22.44 -5.79
C LYS A 8 50.76 -21.83 -5.62
N SER A 9 50.56 -20.86 -4.72
CA SER A 9 49.25 -20.19 -4.55
C SER A 9 48.92 -19.22 -5.67
N LYS A 10 49.92 -18.49 -6.21
CA LYS A 10 49.75 -17.63 -7.40
C LYS A 10 49.45 -18.44 -8.67
N ILE A 11 50.09 -19.59 -8.86
CA ILE A 11 49.82 -20.50 -9.99
C ILE A 11 48.42 -21.16 -9.88
N ARG A 12 47.97 -21.51 -8.66
CA ARG A 12 46.57 -21.99 -8.46
C ARG A 12 45.53 -20.89 -8.71
N LYS A 13 45.82 -19.63 -8.35
CA LYS A 13 44.93 -18.49 -8.64
C LYS A 13 44.89 -18.13 -10.13
N SER A 14 46.01 -18.22 -10.86
CA SER A 14 46.01 -18.02 -12.32
C SER A 14 45.29 -19.14 -13.07
N LYS A 15 45.50 -20.42 -12.71
CA LYS A 15 44.75 -21.55 -13.28
C LYS A 15 43.24 -21.46 -13.00
N LYS A 16 42.81 -21.02 -11.81
CA LYS A 16 41.39 -20.75 -11.52
C LYS A 16 40.82 -19.59 -12.34
N LYS A 17 41.62 -18.55 -12.62
CA LYS A 17 41.20 -17.40 -13.43
C LYS A 17 41.09 -17.77 -14.92
N VAL A 18 42.02 -18.57 -15.45
CA VAL A 18 42.00 -19.10 -16.82
C VAL A 18 40.83 -20.08 -17.01
N ASN A 19 40.59 -20.98 -16.06
CA ASN A 19 39.41 -21.85 -16.11
C ASN A 19 38.12 -21.04 -16.07
N LYS A 20 37.99 -20.02 -15.21
CA LYS A 20 36.79 -19.18 -15.12
C LYS A 20 36.55 -18.35 -16.40
N ILE A 21 37.61 -17.86 -17.04
CA ILE A 21 37.52 -17.19 -18.35
C ILE A 21 37.06 -18.21 -19.41
N SER A 22 37.67 -19.41 -19.47
CA SER A 22 37.26 -20.45 -20.43
C SER A 22 35.79 -20.90 -20.25
N THR A 23 35.29 -20.95 -19.00
CA THR A 23 33.89 -21.27 -18.72
C THR A 23 32.96 -20.13 -19.14
N ILE A 24 33.36 -18.87 -18.96
CA ILE A 24 32.58 -17.70 -19.40
C ILE A 24 32.58 -17.60 -20.94
N THR A 25 33.69 -17.88 -21.62
CA THR A 25 33.77 -17.90 -23.07
C THR A 25 32.97 -19.06 -23.67
N LYS A 26 32.96 -20.23 -23.01
CA LYS A 26 32.10 -21.37 -23.37
C LYS A 26 30.61 -21.05 -23.15
N TYR A 27 30.24 -20.43 -22.02
CA TYR A 27 28.87 -19.99 -21.74
C TYR A 27 28.37 -18.92 -22.73
N HIS A 28 29.25 -18.01 -23.17
CA HIS A 28 28.93 -17.03 -24.21
C HIS A 28 28.82 -17.64 -25.62
N LYS A 29 29.68 -18.60 -25.99
CA LYS A 29 29.56 -19.34 -27.25
C LYS A 29 28.32 -20.22 -27.27
N ASP A 30 28.02 -20.92 -26.19
CA ASP A 30 26.82 -21.77 -26.06
C ASP A 30 25.54 -20.91 -26.04
N ASN A 31 25.56 -19.70 -25.46
CA ASN A 31 24.43 -18.75 -25.54
C ASN A 31 24.27 -18.09 -26.92
N GLN A 32 25.36 -17.87 -27.67
CA GLN A 32 25.28 -17.40 -29.06
C GLN A 32 24.80 -18.50 -30.02
N LEU A 33 25.26 -19.74 -29.83
CA LEU A 33 24.80 -20.92 -30.59
C LEU A 33 23.33 -21.26 -30.27
N THR A 34 22.90 -21.13 -29.02
CA THR A 34 21.48 -21.34 -28.65
C THR A 34 20.56 -20.19 -29.06
N THR A 35 21.04 -18.96 -29.18
CA THR A 35 20.22 -17.83 -29.71
C THR A 35 20.12 -17.87 -31.23
N SER A 36 21.18 -18.27 -31.94
CA SER A 36 21.13 -18.57 -33.37
C SER A 36 20.15 -19.72 -33.65
N ASN A 37 20.30 -20.87 -32.97
CA ASN A 37 19.42 -22.03 -33.12
C ASN A 37 17.98 -21.76 -32.66
N LYS A 38 17.74 -20.86 -31.69
CA LYS A 38 16.37 -20.43 -31.32
C LYS A 38 15.74 -19.55 -32.39
N ARG A 39 16.50 -18.66 -33.03
CA ARG A 39 16.01 -17.85 -34.16
C ARG A 39 15.64 -18.74 -35.35
N THR A 40 16.50 -19.67 -35.75
CA THR A 40 16.20 -20.62 -36.84
C THR A 40 15.04 -21.55 -36.52
N ARG A 41 14.93 -22.01 -35.25
CA ARG A 41 13.82 -22.90 -34.85
C ARG A 41 12.49 -22.16 -34.72
N TRP A 42 12.49 -20.85 -34.42
CA TRP A 42 11.29 -20.01 -34.47
C TRP A 42 10.91 -19.65 -35.90
N SER A 43 11.86 -19.29 -36.77
CA SER A 43 11.58 -19.01 -38.19
C SER A 43 11.12 -20.25 -38.95
N ASN A 44 11.69 -21.43 -38.67
CA ASN A 44 11.25 -22.68 -39.31
C ASN A 44 9.88 -23.15 -38.78
N ARG A 45 9.52 -22.81 -37.53
CA ARG A 45 8.20 -23.12 -36.96
C ARG A 45 7.11 -22.19 -37.51
N ILE A 46 7.44 -20.93 -37.84
CA ILE A 46 6.55 -20.00 -38.54
C ILE A 46 6.35 -20.40 -40.01
N GLN A 47 7.39 -20.94 -40.67
CA GLN A 47 7.29 -21.44 -42.05
C GLN A 47 6.51 -22.77 -42.18
N GLN A 48 6.41 -23.58 -41.11
CA GLN A 48 5.64 -24.84 -41.14
C GLN A 48 4.16 -24.68 -40.77
N THR A 49 3.73 -23.50 -40.28
CA THR A 49 2.33 -23.21 -39.95
C THR A 49 1.63 -22.32 -40.99
N SER A 50 2.21 -22.15 -42.18
CA SER A 50 1.73 -21.20 -43.18
C SER A 50 0.58 -21.73 -44.06
N ASN A 51 -0.47 -22.29 -43.45
CA ASN A 51 -1.74 -22.50 -44.17
C ASN A 51 -2.98 -21.99 -43.42
N ASP A 52 -2.84 -21.42 -42.21
CA ASP A 52 -3.91 -20.66 -41.55
C ASP A 52 -3.28 -19.57 -40.68
N VAL A 53 -2.81 -18.48 -41.30
CA VAL A 53 -2.36 -17.29 -40.55
C VAL A 53 -3.59 -16.46 -40.23
N VAL A 54 -4.27 -16.82 -39.13
CA VAL A 54 -4.99 -15.81 -38.36
C VAL A 54 -3.90 -14.92 -37.77
N ASP A 55 -3.83 -13.67 -38.19
CA ASP A 55 -2.91 -12.70 -37.60
C ASP A 55 -3.02 -12.78 -36.07
N PRO A 56 -1.91 -12.88 -35.33
CA PRO A 56 -1.97 -12.92 -33.88
C PRO A 56 -2.75 -11.69 -33.42
N PRO A 57 -3.73 -11.83 -32.51
CA PRO A 57 -4.63 -10.75 -32.17
C PRO A 57 -3.82 -9.53 -31.75
N PHE A 58 -3.96 -8.45 -32.52
CA PHE A 58 -3.35 -7.17 -32.21
C PHE A 58 -4.00 -6.66 -30.93
N LEU A 59 -3.23 -6.60 -29.84
CA LEU A 59 -3.67 -5.97 -28.60
C LEU A 59 -3.30 -4.48 -28.68
N PRO A 60 -4.28 -3.57 -28.64
CA PRO A 60 -4.01 -2.14 -28.55
C PRO A 60 -3.15 -1.79 -27.32
N ASP A 61 -2.35 -0.72 -27.44
CA ASP A 61 -1.39 -0.30 -26.41
C ASP A 61 -2.06 -0.01 -25.05
N ASP A 62 -3.30 0.49 -25.06
CA ASP A 62 -4.12 0.73 -23.87
C ASP A 62 -4.49 -0.59 -23.17
N ILE A 63 -4.85 -1.62 -23.93
CA ILE A 63 -5.12 -2.96 -23.38
C ILE A 63 -3.84 -3.59 -22.82
N ILE A 64 -2.71 -3.47 -23.53
CA ILE A 64 -1.40 -3.95 -23.05
C ILE A 64 -1.00 -3.23 -21.75
N SER A 65 -1.22 -1.91 -21.68
CA SER A 65 -0.95 -1.12 -20.48
C SER A 65 -1.78 -1.61 -19.29
N ILE A 66 -3.07 -1.88 -19.50
CA ILE A 66 -3.95 -2.46 -18.48
C ILE A 66 -3.40 -3.81 -18.01
N ILE A 67 -3.06 -4.71 -18.94
CA ILE A 67 -2.46 -6.01 -18.61
C ILE A 67 -1.20 -5.84 -17.76
N PHE A 68 -0.31 -4.92 -18.13
CA PHE A 68 0.91 -4.62 -17.38
C PHE A 68 0.65 -4.14 -15.95
N GLU A 69 -0.42 -3.37 -15.73
CA GLU A 69 -0.80 -2.94 -14.39
C GLU A 69 -1.25 -4.11 -13.50
N TYR A 70 -1.91 -5.11 -14.09
CA TYR A 70 -2.32 -6.33 -13.39
C TYR A 70 -1.18 -7.33 -13.16
N LEU A 71 -0.07 -7.25 -13.92
CA LEU A 71 1.07 -8.14 -13.70
C LEU A 71 1.69 -7.94 -12.31
N PRO A 72 2.16 -9.04 -11.67
CA PRO A 72 3.00 -8.95 -10.48
C PRO A 72 4.23 -8.09 -10.75
N PHE A 73 4.61 -7.24 -9.80
CA PHE A 73 5.73 -6.32 -9.98
C PHE A 73 7.06 -7.01 -10.30
N SER A 74 7.29 -8.23 -9.77
CA SER A 74 8.47 -9.05 -10.11
C SER A 74 8.54 -9.38 -11.60
N SER A 75 7.38 -9.66 -12.22
CA SER A 75 7.27 -10.04 -13.63
C SER A 75 7.31 -8.85 -14.58
N ARG A 76 7.00 -7.63 -14.11
CA ARG A 76 6.99 -6.41 -14.95
C ARG A 76 8.33 -6.10 -15.62
N PHE A 77 9.44 -6.38 -14.94
CA PHE A 77 10.77 -6.20 -15.52
C PHE A 77 11.04 -7.14 -16.69
N ASN A 78 10.38 -8.31 -16.73
CA ASN A 78 10.51 -9.26 -17.84
C ASN A 78 9.80 -8.78 -19.11
N CYS A 79 8.90 -7.80 -19.00
CA CYS A 79 8.20 -7.19 -20.13
C CYS A 79 9.01 -6.07 -20.81
N LEU A 80 10.24 -5.76 -20.36
CA LEU A 80 11.13 -4.81 -21.03
C LEU A 80 11.82 -5.47 -22.24
N VAL A 81 11.03 -5.96 -23.20
CA VAL A 81 11.49 -6.83 -24.30
C VAL A 81 11.78 -6.09 -25.60
N ASN A 82 11.03 -5.04 -25.90
CA ASN A 82 11.18 -4.24 -27.11
C ASN A 82 10.83 -2.76 -26.83
N ARG A 83 11.09 -1.88 -27.80
CA ARG A 83 10.89 -0.43 -27.64
C ARG A 83 9.44 -0.08 -27.26
N SER A 84 8.45 -0.70 -27.89
CA SER A 84 7.02 -0.41 -27.63
C SER A 84 6.63 -0.81 -26.21
N TRP A 85 6.96 -2.03 -25.79
CA TRP A 85 6.66 -2.51 -24.43
C TRP A 85 7.41 -1.70 -23.37
N CYS A 86 8.66 -1.31 -23.64
CA CYS A 86 9.41 -0.41 -22.76
C CYS A 86 8.72 0.95 -22.60
N ARG A 87 8.14 1.53 -23.66
CA ARG A 87 7.42 2.81 -23.58
C ARG A 87 6.18 2.74 -22.67
N LEU A 88 5.50 1.60 -22.61
CA LEU A 88 4.34 1.40 -21.73
C LEU A 88 4.77 0.99 -20.31
N MET A 89 5.76 0.11 -20.18
CA MET A 89 6.14 -0.48 -18.90
C MET A 89 7.02 0.45 -18.05
N VAL A 90 7.91 1.25 -18.64
CA VAL A 90 8.78 2.17 -17.90
C VAL A 90 7.98 3.17 -17.05
N PRO A 91 6.94 3.85 -17.57
CA PRO A 91 6.06 4.70 -16.76
C PRO A 91 5.44 3.99 -15.56
N ILE A 92 4.99 2.74 -15.74
CA ILE A 92 4.39 1.92 -14.67
C ILE A 92 5.43 1.60 -13.58
N LEU A 93 6.65 1.23 -13.98
CA LEU A 93 7.75 0.90 -13.06
C LEU A 93 8.24 2.12 -12.28
N TRP A 94 8.27 3.29 -12.92
CA TRP A 94 8.83 4.53 -12.36
C TRP A 94 7.80 5.46 -11.69
N ARG A 95 6.55 5.01 -11.52
CA ARG A 95 5.52 5.76 -10.79
C ARG A 95 5.84 5.98 -9.30
N SER A 96 6.52 5.01 -8.67
CA SER A 96 6.85 5.01 -7.24
C SER A 96 8.16 4.27 -6.94
N PRO A 97 9.28 4.69 -7.56
CA PRO A 97 10.50 3.89 -7.59
C PRO A 97 11.13 3.72 -6.20
N PHE A 98 10.95 4.70 -5.31
CA PHE A 98 11.51 4.70 -3.97
C PHE A 98 10.84 3.66 -3.04
N LYS A 99 9.50 3.55 -3.07
CA LYS A 99 8.73 2.55 -2.29
C LYS A 99 9.11 1.10 -2.66
N TRP A 100 9.55 0.85 -3.90
CA TRP A 100 9.91 -0.50 -4.34
C TRP A 100 11.27 -0.95 -3.85
N VAL A 101 12.21 -0.02 -3.70
CA VAL A 101 13.55 -0.36 -3.24
C VAL A 101 13.52 -0.76 -1.75
N SER A 102 12.65 -0.15 -0.95
CA SER A 102 12.51 -0.43 0.49
C SER A 102 11.81 -1.76 0.81
N LYS A 103 10.83 -2.20 0.01
CA LYS A 103 9.99 -3.38 0.31
C LYS A 103 10.63 -4.75 0.09
N ARG A 104 11.78 -4.88 -0.59
CA ARG A 104 12.34 -6.20 -0.98
C ARG A 104 13.17 -6.93 0.09
N GLY A 105 13.24 -6.45 1.33
CA GLY A 105 13.82 -7.20 2.47
C GLY A 105 15.28 -7.65 2.28
N LEU A 106 15.97 -7.12 1.29
CA LEU A 106 17.36 -7.37 0.99
C LEU A 106 18.06 -6.04 1.23
N ASN A 107 18.98 -6.00 2.19
CA ASN A 107 19.92 -4.90 2.45
C ASN A 107 20.89 -4.68 1.26
N ASP A 108 20.39 -4.75 0.03
CA ASP A 108 21.18 -4.51 -1.17
C ASP A 108 21.19 -3.02 -1.48
N ASN A 109 22.09 -2.31 -0.78
CA ASN A 109 22.39 -0.89 -0.98
C ASN A 109 22.57 -0.53 -2.47
N LYS A 110 22.95 -1.49 -3.32
CA LYS A 110 23.12 -1.28 -4.76
C LYS A 110 21.87 -0.73 -5.44
N LYS A 111 20.67 -1.15 -5.05
CA LYS A 111 19.43 -0.69 -5.71
C LYS A 111 19.17 0.79 -5.46
N TYR A 112 19.36 1.23 -4.21
CA TYR A 112 19.30 2.64 -3.83
C TYR A 112 20.35 3.45 -4.58
N ILE A 113 21.57 2.91 -4.66
CA ILE A 113 22.66 3.56 -5.40
C ILE A 113 22.31 3.72 -6.88
N PHE A 114 21.79 2.68 -7.54
CA PHE A 114 21.40 2.75 -8.96
C PHE A 114 20.24 3.72 -9.20
N LEU A 115 19.28 3.80 -8.28
CA LEU A 115 18.16 4.72 -8.37
C LEU A 115 18.65 6.18 -8.38
N ILE A 116 19.46 6.56 -7.39
CA ILE A 116 20.03 7.91 -7.32
C ILE A 116 20.95 8.20 -8.51
N ARG A 117 21.79 7.24 -8.93
CA ARG A 117 22.60 7.38 -10.15
C ARG A 117 21.78 7.66 -11.41
N THR A 118 20.60 7.06 -11.52
CA THR A 118 19.70 7.26 -12.66
C THR A 118 19.17 8.69 -12.67
N TYR A 119 18.73 9.22 -11.54
CA TYR A 119 18.31 10.62 -11.45
C TYR A 119 19.45 11.60 -11.69
N LEU A 120 20.63 11.34 -11.11
CA LEU A 120 21.82 12.15 -11.38
C LEU A 120 22.21 12.17 -12.87
N SER A 121 21.95 11.08 -13.61
CA SER A 121 22.17 11.06 -15.06
C SER A 121 21.20 11.95 -15.83
N CYS A 122 19.99 12.15 -15.31
CA CYS A 122 18.93 13.00 -15.88
C CYS A 122 19.16 14.50 -15.65
N LEU A 123 20.04 14.89 -14.71
CA LEU A 123 20.34 16.30 -14.46
C LEU A 123 20.95 16.98 -15.68
N ASP A 124 20.66 18.27 -15.85
CA ASP A 124 21.30 19.12 -16.85
C ASP A 124 22.80 19.34 -16.53
N SER A 125 23.54 19.90 -17.49
CA SER A 125 24.98 20.15 -17.34
C SER A 125 25.30 21.16 -16.24
N VAL A 126 24.41 22.12 -15.98
CA VAL A 126 24.58 23.19 -14.98
C VAL A 126 24.46 22.61 -13.58
N SER A 127 23.37 21.91 -13.26
CA SER A 127 23.19 21.19 -12.00
C SER A 127 24.34 20.20 -11.74
N LYS A 128 24.81 19.49 -12.78
CA LYS A 128 25.98 18.60 -12.65
C LYS A 128 27.27 19.36 -12.33
N ALA A 129 27.49 20.52 -12.90
CA ALA A 129 28.64 21.37 -12.60
C ALA A 129 28.57 21.90 -11.16
N ASN A 130 27.41 22.40 -10.74
CA ASN A 130 27.21 22.93 -9.38
C ASN A 130 27.43 21.85 -8.30
N LEU A 131 26.91 20.63 -8.52
CA LEU A 131 27.16 19.51 -7.59
C LEU A 131 28.66 19.18 -7.47
N ARG A 132 29.42 19.25 -8.57
CA ARG A 132 30.88 19.03 -8.54
C ARG A 132 31.59 20.15 -7.80
N GLN A 133 31.17 21.41 -7.99
CA GLN A 133 31.71 22.56 -7.28
C GLN A 133 31.46 22.46 -5.76
N ALA A 134 30.31 21.92 -5.36
CA ALA A 134 30.00 21.60 -3.97
C ALA A 134 30.80 20.40 -3.40
N GLY A 135 31.73 19.82 -4.17
CA GLY A 135 32.58 18.71 -3.74
C GLY A 135 31.95 17.32 -3.84
N ILE A 136 30.78 17.18 -4.49
CA ILE A 136 30.09 15.90 -4.64
C ILE A 136 30.66 15.13 -5.83
N LYS A 137 31.18 13.93 -5.59
CA LYS A 137 31.72 13.07 -6.63
C LYS A 137 30.58 12.40 -7.40
N LEU A 138 30.33 12.88 -8.62
CA LEU A 138 29.35 12.29 -9.53
C LEU A 138 29.92 11.05 -10.25
N PRO A 139 29.08 10.08 -10.66
CA PRO A 139 29.50 8.97 -11.50
C PRO A 139 30.14 9.49 -12.80
N ARG A 140 31.24 8.88 -13.24
CA ARG A 140 31.90 9.25 -14.50
C ARG A 140 30.93 9.05 -15.67
N ASN A 141 30.64 10.16 -16.37
CA ASN A 141 29.87 10.28 -17.61
C ASN A 141 28.83 9.16 -17.85
N PRO A 142 27.69 9.16 -17.14
CA PRO A 142 26.57 8.35 -17.57
C PRO A 142 26.12 8.88 -18.94
N LYS A 143 26.01 7.99 -19.94
CA LYS A 143 25.28 8.29 -21.18
C LYS A 143 23.92 8.85 -20.82
N GLN A 144 23.39 9.79 -21.62
CA GLN A 144 22.04 10.30 -21.38
C GLN A 144 21.06 9.11 -21.28
N PRO A 145 20.17 9.12 -20.27
CA PRO A 145 19.25 8.02 -20.08
C PRO A 145 18.28 7.94 -21.26
N LEU A 146 17.90 6.71 -21.65
CA LEU A 146 16.96 6.46 -22.74
C LEU A 146 15.58 7.08 -22.48
N PHE A 147 15.24 7.26 -21.20
CA PHE A 147 13.99 7.83 -20.75
C PHE A 147 14.25 8.95 -19.76
N ARG A 148 13.38 9.96 -19.75
CA ARG A 148 13.35 10.99 -18.71
C ARG A 148 12.62 10.45 -17.49
N TYR A 149 13.27 9.53 -16.78
CA TYR A 149 12.65 8.73 -15.71
C TYR A 149 11.92 9.55 -14.64
N TYR A 150 12.41 10.75 -14.33
CA TYR A 150 11.79 11.67 -13.38
C TYR A 150 10.37 12.10 -13.78
N GLN A 151 10.05 12.16 -15.07
CA GLN A 151 8.72 12.57 -15.56
C GLN A 151 7.61 11.57 -15.25
N TYR A 152 7.98 10.32 -14.92
CA TYR A 152 7.00 9.28 -14.61
C TYR A 152 6.68 9.20 -13.12
N LEU A 153 7.34 9.99 -12.27
CA LEU A 153 7.12 9.98 -10.84
C LEU A 153 5.70 10.45 -10.50
N LYS A 154 4.89 9.56 -9.90
CA LYS A 154 3.55 9.85 -9.40
C LYS A 154 3.48 9.93 -7.88
N GLU A 155 4.38 9.25 -7.18
CA GLU A 155 4.40 9.15 -5.72
C GLU A 155 5.75 9.65 -5.19
N PHE A 156 5.73 10.74 -4.42
CA PHE A 156 6.92 11.31 -3.79
C PHE A 156 6.83 11.14 -2.27
N ASN A 157 7.78 10.44 -1.67
CA ASN A 157 7.93 10.34 -0.23
C ASN A 157 9.30 10.90 0.18
N PHE A 158 9.28 11.95 0.99
CA PHE A 158 10.50 12.68 1.34
C PHE A 158 11.48 11.83 2.17
N LYS A 159 10.97 11.01 3.11
CA LYS A 159 11.75 10.09 3.95
C LYS A 159 12.43 9.00 3.12
N ASP A 160 11.72 8.44 2.15
CA ASP A 160 12.29 7.41 1.27
C ASP A 160 13.45 7.99 0.45
N ILE A 161 13.26 9.19 -0.10
CA ILE A 161 14.29 9.87 -0.91
C ILE A 161 15.51 10.23 -0.06
N GLN A 162 15.30 10.78 1.13
CA GLN A 162 16.37 11.03 2.10
C GLN A 162 17.16 9.76 2.39
N THR A 163 16.47 8.66 2.61
CA THR A 163 17.10 7.35 2.87
C THR A 163 17.92 6.90 1.67
N CYS A 164 17.39 7.04 0.44
CA CYS A 164 18.08 6.68 -0.78
C CYS A 164 19.35 7.52 -1.01
N ILE A 165 19.25 8.83 -0.78
CA ILE A 165 20.37 9.77 -0.95
C ILE A 165 21.43 9.54 0.12
N LYS A 166 21.04 9.31 1.37
CA LYS A 166 21.93 8.87 2.44
C LYS A 166 22.73 7.62 2.03
N ILE A 167 22.03 6.55 1.62
CA ILE A 167 22.66 5.29 1.23
C ILE A 167 23.59 5.51 0.03
N TRP A 168 23.18 6.31 -0.97
CA TRP A 168 24.04 6.63 -2.10
C TRP A 168 25.29 7.40 -1.66
N TYR A 169 25.15 8.40 -0.81
CA TYR A 169 26.25 9.25 -0.33
C TYR A 169 27.27 8.39 0.43
N ASP A 170 26.81 7.59 1.40
CA ASP A 170 27.66 6.71 2.23
C ASP A 170 28.47 5.71 1.39
N ASN A 171 27.94 5.25 0.25
CA ASN A 171 28.58 4.21 -0.55
C ASN A 171 29.40 4.76 -1.74
N THR A 172 29.32 6.07 -2.03
CA THR A 172 29.97 6.66 -3.20
C THR A 172 30.90 7.81 -2.87
N GLN A 173 30.69 8.47 -1.73
CA GLN A 173 31.58 9.49 -1.20
C GLN A 173 32.57 8.88 -0.20
N ILE A 174 33.64 9.61 0.13
CA ILE A 174 34.58 9.16 1.17
C ILE A 174 33.89 9.34 2.53
N ILE A 175 33.85 8.28 3.33
CA ILE A 175 33.30 8.32 4.70
C ILE A 175 34.42 8.77 5.65
N ASP A 176 34.30 9.96 6.22
CA ASP A 176 35.14 10.44 7.32
C ASP A 176 34.44 10.27 8.68
N ALA A 177 35.13 10.63 9.77
CA ALA A 177 34.59 10.53 11.13
C ALA A 177 33.38 11.45 11.34
N ASP A 178 33.38 12.61 10.69
CA ASP A 178 32.31 13.61 10.79
C ASP A 178 31.01 13.13 10.14
N LEU A 179 31.08 12.36 9.04
CA LEU A 179 29.92 11.71 8.42
C LEU A 179 29.28 10.67 9.35
N LYS A 180 30.11 9.89 10.06
CA LYS A 180 29.62 8.89 11.02
C LYS A 180 28.92 9.54 12.20
N ASP A 181 29.49 10.63 12.74
CA ASP A 181 28.89 11.40 13.82
C ASP A 181 27.57 12.06 13.40
N TYR A 182 27.54 12.70 12.22
CA TYR A 182 26.32 13.29 11.65
C TYR A 182 25.18 12.27 11.56
N TRP A 183 25.45 11.07 11.04
CA TRP A 183 24.43 10.03 10.93
C TRP A 183 24.04 9.42 12.26
N LEU A 184 24.94 9.36 13.25
CA LEU A 184 24.64 8.91 14.60
C LEU A 184 23.68 9.90 15.28
N ARG A 185 23.94 11.21 15.19
CA ARG A 185 23.03 12.27 15.69
C ARG A 185 21.67 12.23 14.98
N TYR A 186 21.68 12.07 13.66
CA TYR A 186 20.46 11.90 12.86
C TYR A 186 19.66 10.68 13.31
N ARG A 187 20.32 9.54 13.53
CA ARG A 187 19.67 8.30 13.99
C ARG A 187 19.10 8.43 15.39
N ASN A 188 19.78 9.17 16.27
CA ASN A 188 19.35 9.41 17.64
C ASN A 188 18.24 10.47 17.75
N LYS A 189 17.70 10.96 16.62
CA LYS A 189 16.68 12.02 16.56
C LYS A 189 17.08 13.30 17.33
N ASP A 190 18.38 13.54 17.51
CA ASP A 190 18.87 14.78 18.11
C ASP A 190 18.86 15.89 17.06
N ILE A 191 17.65 16.29 16.69
CA ILE A 191 17.40 17.25 15.61
C ILE A 191 18.01 18.61 15.96
N ARG A 192 18.07 18.98 17.25
CA ARG A 192 18.60 20.26 17.71
C ARG A 192 20.12 20.35 17.50
N SER A 193 20.87 19.26 17.71
CA SER A 193 22.33 19.23 17.54
C SER A 193 22.82 18.99 16.10
N LEU A 194 21.91 18.72 15.16
CA LEU A 194 22.19 18.83 13.72
C LEU A 194 22.28 20.32 13.33
N GLU A 195 23.30 21.01 13.82
CA GLU A 195 23.82 22.20 13.14
C GLU A 195 24.33 21.79 11.76
N ILE A 196 24.34 22.73 10.83
CA ILE A 196 24.70 22.47 9.43
C ILE A 196 26.20 22.18 9.36
N SER A 197 26.59 20.94 9.65
CA SER A 197 27.93 20.46 9.34
C SER A 197 28.16 20.58 7.83
N GLU A 198 29.42 20.73 7.40
CA GLU A 198 29.75 20.82 5.97
C GLU A 198 29.17 19.62 5.18
N ILE A 199 29.15 18.45 5.82
CA ILE A 199 28.55 17.23 5.30
C ILE A 199 27.03 17.33 5.20
N GLY A 200 26.37 17.87 6.24
CA GLY A 200 24.95 18.18 6.21
C GLY A 200 24.58 19.12 5.06
N SER A 201 25.39 20.16 4.82
CA SER A 201 25.25 21.07 3.66
C SER A 201 25.33 20.34 2.33
N LYS A 202 26.33 19.46 2.14
CA LYS A 202 26.51 18.72 0.88
C LYS A 202 25.36 17.76 0.60
N VAL A 203 24.92 17.00 1.62
CA VAL A 203 23.74 16.13 1.51
C VAL A 203 22.50 16.97 1.18
N MET A 204 22.34 18.12 1.82
CA MET A 204 21.22 19.02 1.55
C MET A 204 21.21 19.62 0.16
N TYR A 205 22.37 19.99 -0.35
CA TYR A 205 22.50 20.49 -1.70
C TYR A 205 22.14 19.41 -2.72
N LEU A 206 22.63 18.18 -2.54
CA LEU A 206 22.27 17.02 -3.36
C LEU A 206 20.76 16.73 -3.33
N MET A 207 20.17 16.74 -2.13
CA MET A 207 18.72 16.57 -1.94
C MET A 207 17.93 17.64 -2.71
N THR A 208 18.40 18.89 -2.68
CA THR A 208 17.74 20.02 -3.34
C THR A 208 17.75 19.85 -4.85
N GLU A 209 18.92 19.56 -5.46
CA GLU A 209 19.02 19.38 -6.91
C GLU A 209 18.21 18.17 -7.42
N ILE A 210 18.21 17.07 -6.67
CA ILE A 210 17.38 15.91 -7.03
C ILE A 210 15.89 16.25 -6.89
N THR A 211 15.48 16.92 -5.82
CA THR A 211 14.07 17.31 -5.64
C THR A 211 13.61 18.27 -6.73
N ARG A 212 14.43 19.25 -7.11
CA ARG A 212 14.20 20.16 -8.24
C ARG A 212 13.97 19.40 -9.54
N LEU A 213 14.83 18.42 -9.85
CA LEU A 213 14.63 17.54 -10.99
C LEU A 213 13.31 16.77 -10.91
N LEU A 214 12.98 16.17 -9.76
CA LEU A 214 11.78 15.36 -9.59
C LEU A 214 10.50 16.21 -9.71
N PHE A 215 10.54 17.48 -9.29
CA PHE A 215 9.38 18.38 -9.34
C PHE A 215 9.20 19.03 -10.72
N ASN A 216 10.13 18.81 -11.66
CA ASN A 216 9.84 19.00 -13.09
C ASN A 216 8.84 17.96 -13.64
N SER A 217 8.39 17.00 -12.82
CA SER A 217 7.31 16.08 -13.18
C SER A 217 5.94 16.75 -13.04
N THR A 218 5.16 16.76 -14.12
CA THR A 218 3.73 17.15 -14.08
C THR A 218 2.81 15.99 -13.66
N CYS A 219 3.38 14.82 -13.36
CA CYS A 219 2.63 13.60 -13.08
C CYS A 219 2.45 13.30 -11.58
N LEU A 220 2.98 14.15 -10.71
CA LEU A 220 2.93 13.92 -9.25
C LEU A 220 1.48 13.96 -8.75
N LYS A 221 1.05 12.91 -8.05
CA LYS A 221 -0.32 12.74 -7.51
C LYS A 221 -0.35 12.47 -6.01
N GLU A 222 0.66 11.79 -5.48
CA GLU A 222 0.82 11.50 -4.06
C GLU A 222 2.08 12.15 -3.52
N PHE A 223 1.93 12.85 -2.39
CA PHE A 223 3.02 13.49 -1.68
C PHE A 223 3.00 13.03 -0.22
N ALA A 224 4.16 12.61 0.29
CA ALA A 224 4.34 12.28 1.69
C ALA A 224 5.50 13.08 2.29
N PHE A 225 5.19 13.91 3.30
CA PHE A 225 6.20 14.52 4.15
C PHE A 225 6.69 13.50 5.16
N GLY A 226 8.01 13.38 5.29
CA GLY A 226 8.59 12.55 6.35
C GLY A 226 10.07 12.79 6.54
N GLY A 227 10.61 12.26 7.64
CA GLY A 227 12.00 12.50 8.01
C GLY A 227 12.19 13.79 8.80
N ASN A 228 13.40 14.35 8.76
CA ASN A 228 13.76 15.45 9.66
C ASN A 228 13.03 16.77 9.29
N PRO A 229 12.27 17.38 10.23
CA PRO A 229 11.47 18.59 10.03
C PRO A 229 12.32 19.84 9.72
N LYS A 230 13.62 19.84 10.06
CA LYS A 230 14.56 20.91 9.66
C LYS A 230 14.75 20.98 8.14
N PHE A 231 14.50 19.89 7.42
CA PHE A 231 14.53 19.87 5.97
C PHE A 231 13.24 20.49 5.42
N ARG A 232 13.15 21.82 5.54
CA ARG A 232 12.04 22.60 5.00
C ARG A 232 12.20 22.71 3.48
N LEU A 233 11.29 22.11 2.74
CA LEU A 233 11.09 22.49 1.34
C LEU A 233 10.52 23.92 1.34
N ARG A 234 11.33 24.88 0.87
CA ARG A 234 10.83 26.22 0.60
C ARG A 234 10.15 26.21 -0.76
N PHE A 235 8.85 25.89 -0.77
CA PHE A 235 8.03 25.82 -1.98
C PHE A 235 8.05 27.11 -2.79
N GLU A 236 8.22 28.24 -2.12
CA GLU A 236 8.36 29.57 -2.73
C GLU A 236 9.71 29.80 -3.41
N SER A 237 10.75 29.03 -3.08
CA SER A 237 12.09 29.25 -3.62
C SER A 237 12.27 28.76 -5.06
N PHE A 238 11.36 27.92 -5.57
CA PHE A 238 11.50 27.31 -6.90
C PHE A 238 10.13 27.20 -7.60
N PRO A 239 9.95 27.82 -8.79
CA PRO A 239 8.69 27.75 -9.54
C PRO A 239 8.22 26.32 -9.85
N GLU A 240 9.17 25.41 -10.09
CA GLU A 240 8.87 24.02 -10.45
C GLU A 240 8.20 23.28 -9.29
N TYR A 241 8.45 23.72 -8.05
CA TYR A 241 7.81 23.13 -6.88
C TYR A 241 6.31 23.41 -6.85
N ARG A 242 5.91 24.64 -7.18
CA ARG A 242 4.51 25.02 -7.23
C ARG A 242 3.72 24.20 -8.25
N LEU A 243 4.26 24.07 -9.46
CA LEU A 243 3.64 23.31 -10.55
C LEU A 243 3.48 21.81 -10.23
N ALA A 244 4.49 21.21 -9.57
CA ALA A 244 4.42 19.81 -9.17
C ALA A 244 3.31 19.58 -8.13
N ILE A 245 3.16 20.52 -7.19
CA ILE A 245 2.26 20.39 -6.05
C ILE A 245 0.80 20.67 -6.42
N GLU A 246 0.55 21.53 -7.40
CA GLU A 246 -0.80 21.77 -7.94
C GLU A 246 -1.47 20.47 -8.44
N ASN A 247 -0.68 19.48 -8.87
CA ASN A 247 -1.18 18.19 -9.33
C ASN A 247 -1.43 17.17 -8.22
N VAL A 248 -0.97 17.44 -6.99
CA VAL A 248 -1.06 16.52 -5.84
C VAL A 248 -2.50 16.45 -5.35
N THR A 249 -3.03 15.22 -5.33
CA THR A 249 -4.38 14.91 -4.85
C THR A 249 -4.38 14.13 -3.53
N SER A 250 -3.25 13.56 -3.14
CA SER A 250 -3.11 12.82 -1.89
C SER A 250 -1.91 13.35 -1.12
N LEU A 251 -2.15 13.83 0.10
CA LEU A 251 -1.12 14.32 1.00
C LEU A 251 -1.06 13.45 2.26
N SER A 252 0.14 13.03 2.62
CA SER A 252 0.42 12.23 3.81
C SER A 252 1.54 12.87 4.61
N LEU A 253 1.42 12.87 5.93
CA LEU A 253 2.47 13.38 6.83
C LEU A 253 3.01 12.22 7.68
N ASP A 254 4.28 12.29 8.08
CA ASP A 254 4.90 11.36 9.01
C ASP A 254 4.72 11.87 10.46
N PRO A 255 4.47 11.00 11.45
CA PRO A 255 4.26 11.40 12.85
C PRO A 255 5.41 12.25 13.43
N ILE A 256 6.65 11.98 13.01
CA ILE A 256 7.82 12.75 13.46
C ILE A 256 7.76 14.16 12.89
N PHE A 257 7.31 14.32 11.64
CA PHE A 257 7.20 15.64 11.02
C PHE A 257 6.19 16.52 11.77
N THR A 258 5.05 15.94 12.13
CA THR A 258 3.97 16.63 12.86
C THR A 258 4.34 17.00 14.30
N GLU A 259 5.34 16.36 14.89
CA GLU A 259 5.81 16.68 16.26
C GLU A 259 6.53 18.04 16.34
N PHE A 260 7.19 18.47 15.26
CA PHE A 260 8.09 19.63 15.27
C PHE A 260 7.63 20.77 14.35
N TYR A 261 6.44 20.64 13.75
CA TYR A 261 5.96 21.58 12.75
C TYR A 261 4.69 22.29 13.25
N ASP A 262 4.83 23.58 13.55
CA ASP A 262 3.78 24.35 14.24
C ASP A 262 3.00 25.31 13.32
N ASN A 263 3.36 25.41 12.02
CA ASN A 263 2.75 26.36 11.07
C ASN A 263 1.98 25.65 9.95
N TRP A 264 0.92 24.93 10.32
CA TRP A 264 0.07 24.14 9.41
C TRP A 264 -0.40 24.88 8.16
N GLU A 265 -0.74 26.16 8.31
CA GLU A 265 -1.12 27.03 7.20
C GLU A 265 -0.01 27.11 6.14
N ALA A 266 1.22 27.45 6.51
CA ALA A 266 2.32 27.54 5.56
C ALA A 266 2.64 26.20 4.85
N LEU A 267 2.43 25.07 5.54
CA LEU A 267 2.65 23.73 4.96
C LEU A 267 1.59 23.33 3.95
N LEU A 268 0.32 23.58 4.29
CA LEU A 268 -0.81 23.17 3.47
C LEU A 268 -1.12 24.19 2.38
N ASN A 269 -0.68 25.45 2.55
CA ASN A 269 -0.88 26.55 1.62
C ASN A 269 -0.53 26.24 0.15
N PRO A 270 0.55 25.52 -0.16
CA PRO A 270 0.89 25.18 -1.54
C PRO A 270 -0.04 24.15 -2.18
N PHE A 271 -0.74 23.33 -1.39
CA PHE A 271 -1.51 22.20 -1.87
C PHE A 271 -2.99 22.57 -2.06
N THR A 272 -3.38 22.90 -3.29
CA THR A 272 -4.73 23.40 -3.60
C THR A 272 -5.74 22.30 -3.93
N ASN A 273 -5.29 21.14 -4.42
CA ASN A 273 -6.17 20.10 -4.99
C ASN A 273 -6.24 18.80 -4.16
N ILE A 274 -6.01 18.87 -2.84
CA ILE A 274 -6.00 17.69 -1.97
C ILE A 274 -7.40 17.07 -1.90
N LYS A 275 -7.49 15.80 -2.32
CA LYS A 275 -8.65 14.94 -2.15
C LYS A 275 -8.53 13.98 -0.97
N LYS A 276 -7.30 13.55 -0.67
CA LYS A 276 -6.99 12.63 0.44
C LYS A 276 -5.94 13.24 1.35
N LEU A 277 -6.23 13.31 2.65
CA LEU A 277 -5.30 13.83 3.65
C LEU A 277 -5.09 12.83 4.77
N TYR A 278 -3.83 12.50 5.07
CA TYR A 278 -3.46 11.69 6.22
C TYR A 278 -2.65 12.51 7.24
N LEU A 279 -3.17 12.57 8.46
CA LEU A 279 -2.62 13.31 9.59
C LEU A 279 -2.33 12.35 10.75
N PRO A 280 -1.09 11.90 10.93
CA PRO A 280 -0.67 11.35 12.19
C PRO A 280 -0.39 12.44 13.21
N PHE A 281 -0.70 12.13 14.47
CA PHE A 281 -0.28 12.91 15.62
C PHE A 281 0.76 12.10 16.42
N TYR A 282 1.61 12.76 17.21
CA TYR A 282 2.63 12.06 18.02
C TYR A 282 2.19 11.96 19.49
N HIS A 283 2.36 10.78 20.10
CA HIS A 283 2.04 10.51 21.50
C HIS A 283 3.14 11.04 22.43
N HIS A 284 3.16 12.34 22.71
CA HIS A 284 3.80 12.82 23.94
C HIS A 284 2.82 13.64 24.76
N GLU A 285 2.90 13.43 26.08
CA GLU A 285 2.13 14.06 27.15
C GLU A 285 2.27 15.59 27.23
N LYS A 286 2.81 16.23 26.20
CA LYS A 286 2.89 17.68 26.09
C LYS A 286 1.49 18.22 25.81
N THR A 287 0.89 18.67 26.89
CA THR A 287 -0.23 19.59 27.14
C THR A 287 -0.55 20.70 26.12
N ARG A 288 0.10 20.76 24.94
CA ARG A 288 -0.26 21.63 23.82
C ARG A 288 -0.85 20.83 22.67
N PHE A 289 -1.93 20.11 22.92
CA PHE A 289 -2.89 19.87 21.85
C PHE A 289 -3.60 21.20 21.62
N ARG A 290 -3.06 22.04 20.72
CA ARG A 290 -3.95 22.98 20.02
C ARG A 290 -4.96 22.14 19.26
N ASP A 291 -6.15 22.68 19.03
CA ASP A 291 -7.11 22.09 18.09
C ASP A 291 -6.55 22.22 16.66
N ASP A 292 -5.42 21.56 16.38
CA ASP A 292 -4.75 21.59 15.09
C ASP A 292 -5.67 21.06 14.00
N LEU A 293 -6.57 20.13 14.35
CA LEU A 293 -7.63 19.69 13.44
C LEU A 293 -8.57 20.86 13.07
N ASN A 294 -8.94 21.72 14.02
CA ASN A 294 -9.75 22.91 13.70
C ASN A 294 -8.98 23.88 12.81
N ILE A 295 -7.70 24.15 13.12
CA ILE A 295 -6.85 25.04 12.30
C ILE A 295 -6.71 24.48 10.89
N ILE A 296 -6.37 23.19 10.76
CA ILE A 296 -6.19 22.50 9.48
C ILE A 296 -7.51 22.50 8.70
N VAL A 297 -8.63 22.15 9.34
CA VAL A 297 -9.92 22.08 8.66
C VAL A 297 -10.42 23.47 8.28
N GLN A 298 -10.32 24.47 9.15
CA GLN A 298 -10.66 25.86 8.80
C GLN A 298 -9.79 26.37 7.64
N HIS A 299 -8.51 26.03 7.64
CA HIS A 299 -7.62 26.38 6.54
C HIS A 299 -8.05 25.71 5.22
N LEU A 300 -8.38 24.42 5.27
CA LEU A 300 -8.86 23.67 4.11
C LEU A 300 -10.24 24.16 3.64
N SER A 301 -11.14 24.55 4.56
CA SER A 301 -12.50 25.02 4.27
C SER A 301 -12.53 26.46 3.75
N SER A 302 -11.53 27.28 4.09
CA SER A 302 -11.40 28.68 3.62
C SER A 302 -11.03 28.81 2.14
N ARG A 303 -10.58 27.71 1.51
CA ARG A 303 -10.22 27.65 0.10
C ARG A 303 -11.38 27.08 -0.70
N THR A 304 -11.63 27.64 -1.88
CA THR A 304 -12.72 27.34 -2.83
C THR A 304 -12.80 25.88 -3.34
N LEU A 305 -12.07 24.94 -2.75
CA LEU A 305 -11.84 23.57 -3.24
C LEU A 305 -12.16 22.55 -2.16
N MET A 306 -13.45 22.41 -1.89
CA MET A 306 -14.05 21.30 -1.14
C MET A 306 -13.87 19.94 -1.85
N VAL A 307 -12.65 19.53 -2.25
CA VAL A 307 -12.43 18.24 -2.93
C VAL A 307 -11.95 17.15 -1.98
N LEU A 308 -11.73 17.50 -0.70
CA LEU A 308 -11.39 16.53 0.34
C LEU A 308 -12.53 15.53 0.50
N THR A 309 -12.26 14.29 0.07
CA THR A 309 -13.19 13.15 0.10
C THR A 309 -12.75 12.10 1.11
N TRP A 310 -11.50 12.14 1.55
CA TRP A 310 -10.91 11.15 2.43
C TRP A 310 -10.00 11.83 3.47
N LEU A 311 -10.29 11.60 4.75
CA LEU A 311 -9.47 12.07 5.87
C LEU A 311 -9.09 10.90 6.77
N GLY A 312 -7.79 10.77 6.99
CA GLY A 312 -7.22 9.82 7.93
C GLY A 312 -6.58 10.51 9.11
N LEU A 313 -7.00 10.14 10.32
CA LEU A 313 -6.41 10.59 11.58
C LEU A 313 -5.76 9.41 12.30
N SER A 314 -4.52 9.56 12.75
CA SER A 314 -3.90 8.53 13.58
C SER A 314 -3.21 9.05 14.83
N ASN A 315 -3.23 8.27 15.92
CA ASN A 315 -2.75 8.68 17.26
C ASN A 315 -3.43 9.96 17.79
N TYR A 316 -4.61 10.29 17.27
CA TYR A 316 -5.33 11.49 17.66
C TYR A 316 -6.17 11.24 18.91
N ARG A 317 -6.15 12.20 19.85
CA ARG A 317 -7.03 12.21 21.02
C ARG A 317 -8.34 12.88 20.64
N LEU A 318 -9.37 12.08 20.38
CA LEU A 318 -10.65 12.56 19.90
C LEU A 318 -11.36 13.39 20.97
N CYS A 319 -11.87 14.54 20.53
CA CYS A 319 -12.70 15.46 21.28
C CYS A 319 -13.88 15.88 20.39
N LEU A 320 -15.07 15.99 20.96
CA LEU A 320 -16.29 16.27 20.18
C LEU A 320 -16.21 17.65 19.50
N GLU A 321 -15.69 18.68 20.19
CA GLU A 321 -15.55 20.03 19.62
C GLU A 321 -14.61 20.07 18.41
N SER A 322 -13.63 19.18 18.35
CA SER A 322 -12.68 19.12 17.23
C SER A 322 -13.24 18.32 16.05
N LEU A 323 -14.28 17.50 16.26
CA LEU A 323 -14.93 16.72 15.20
C LEU A 323 -16.06 17.49 14.52
N THR A 324 -16.73 18.40 15.24
CA THR A 324 -17.79 19.25 14.68
C THR A 324 -17.29 20.10 13.51
N VAL A 325 -16.03 20.54 13.54
CA VAL A 325 -15.41 21.27 12.41
C VAL A 325 -15.43 20.48 11.10
N LEU A 326 -15.46 19.14 11.14
CA LEU A 326 -15.54 18.31 9.94
C LEU A 326 -16.85 18.51 9.17
N SER A 327 -17.89 19.06 9.80
CA SER A 327 -19.13 19.45 9.11
C SER A 327 -18.92 20.59 8.11
N THR A 328 -17.84 21.35 8.25
CA THR A 328 -17.43 22.36 7.26
C THR A 328 -16.86 21.74 5.98
N CYS A 329 -16.73 20.41 5.93
CA CYS A 329 -16.25 19.66 4.77
C CYS A 329 -17.40 18.92 4.03
N PRO A 330 -18.26 19.57 3.21
CA PRO A 330 -19.40 18.94 2.51
C PRO A 330 -19.12 17.69 1.66
N ASN A 331 -17.92 17.52 1.10
CA ASN A 331 -17.59 16.40 0.21
C ASN A 331 -16.82 15.27 0.91
N LEU A 332 -16.69 15.31 2.24
CA LEU A 332 -15.96 14.29 2.99
C LEU A 332 -16.75 12.98 3.04
N GLU A 333 -16.35 12.01 2.21
CA GLU A 333 -17.05 10.73 2.08
C GLU A 333 -16.43 9.61 2.93
N THR A 334 -15.15 9.70 3.27
CA THR A 334 -14.44 8.64 4.01
C THR A 334 -13.68 9.21 5.19
N LEU A 335 -13.90 8.61 6.36
CA LEU A 335 -13.13 8.83 7.58
C LEU A 335 -12.37 7.57 7.98
N VAL A 336 -11.13 7.75 8.38
CA VAL A 336 -10.29 6.67 8.88
C VAL A 336 -9.66 7.08 10.21
N PHE A 337 -9.85 6.24 11.22
CA PHE A 337 -9.22 6.36 12.53
C PHE A 337 -8.21 5.24 12.74
N TRP A 338 -7.01 5.58 13.16
CA TRP A 338 -5.98 4.60 13.50
C TRP A 338 -5.28 4.93 14.82
N ASN A 339 -5.34 4.05 15.80
CA ASN A 339 -4.74 4.32 17.12
C ASN A 339 -5.30 5.58 17.80
N CYS A 340 -6.58 5.90 17.58
CA CYS A 340 -7.24 7.06 18.16
C CYS A 340 -7.85 6.72 19.53
N THR A 341 -7.69 7.62 20.50
CA THR A 341 -8.14 7.44 21.89
C THR A 341 -9.01 8.60 22.34
N LYS A 342 -9.83 8.41 23.38
CA LYS A 342 -10.64 9.50 23.95
C LYS A 342 -9.76 10.50 24.71
N LYS A 343 -10.02 11.80 24.59
CA LYS A 343 -9.44 12.82 25.47
C LYS A 343 -10.00 12.66 26.90
N ILE A 344 -9.12 12.51 27.88
CA ILE A 344 -9.43 12.14 29.28
C ILE A 344 -10.47 13.09 29.94
N ASN A 345 -10.50 14.36 29.53
CA ASN A 345 -11.34 15.41 30.15
C ASN A 345 -12.50 15.92 29.25
N ALA A 346 -12.85 15.23 28.16
CA ALA A 346 -13.97 15.66 27.32
C ALA A 346 -15.30 15.41 28.05
N GLN A 347 -16.01 16.48 28.44
CA GLN A 347 -17.39 16.38 28.91
C GLN A 347 -18.29 16.01 27.72
N ASN A 348 -18.80 14.79 27.75
CA ASN A 348 -19.66 14.22 26.71
C ASN A 348 -21.09 14.74 26.86
N GLN A 349 -21.43 15.95 26.39
CA GLN A 349 -22.82 16.37 26.19
C GLN A 349 -22.88 17.74 25.50
N LEU A 350 -22.47 17.80 24.24
CA LEU A 350 -22.92 18.88 23.36
C LEU A 350 -24.04 18.32 22.47
N PRO A 351 -25.17 19.03 22.32
CA PRO A 351 -26.21 18.62 21.38
C PRO A 351 -25.61 18.62 19.97
N ILE A 352 -25.78 17.51 19.27
CA ILE A 352 -25.29 17.37 17.90
C ILE A 352 -26.24 18.15 16.99
N THR A 353 -25.79 19.33 16.56
CA THR A 353 -26.53 20.20 15.64
C THR A 353 -26.00 20.12 14.20
N GLN A 354 -24.90 19.38 13.99
CA GLN A 354 -24.17 19.32 12.73
C GLN A 354 -24.07 17.87 12.23
N PHE A 355 -24.27 17.69 10.92
CA PHE A 355 -24.22 16.38 10.26
C PHE A 355 -23.04 16.30 9.30
N LEU A 356 -22.55 15.08 9.07
CA LEU A 356 -21.45 14.77 8.17
C LEU A 356 -21.97 14.00 6.95
N SER A 357 -21.35 14.22 5.79
CA SER A 357 -21.64 13.52 4.53
C SER A 357 -20.90 12.18 4.37
N VAL A 358 -20.26 11.70 5.43
CA VAL A 358 -19.40 10.51 5.43
C VAL A 358 -20.20 9.25 5.13
N LYS A 359 -19.74 8.49 4.13
CA LYS A 359 -20.33 7.24 3.64
C LYS A 359 -19.57 6.01 4.14
N SER A 360 -18.26 6.13 4.36
CA SER A 360 -17.41 5.02 4.80
C SER A 360 -16.59 5.41 6.04
N LEU A 361 -16.62 4.56 7.06
CA LEU A 361 -15.88 4.73 8.30
C LEU A 361 -14.96 3.54 8.55
N PHE A 362 -13.66 3.79 8.66
CA PHE A 362 -12.66 2.77 8.93
C PHE A 362 -12.02 3.01 10.30
N ILE A 363 -11.97 1.98 11.14
CA ILE A 363 -11.52 2.08 12.52
C ILE A 363 -10.50 0.99 12.77
N PHE A 364 -9.27 1.40 13.08
CA PHE A 364 -8.14 0.53 13.32
C PHE A 364 -7.51 0.79 14.69
N ASN A 365 -7.35 -0.25 15.50
CA ASN A 365 -6.73 -0.20 16.84
C ASN A 365 -7.11 1.04 17.67
N SER A 366 -8.40 1.41 17.69
CA SER A 366 -8.85 2.64 18.34
C SER A 366 -9.76 2.34 19.54
N ASN A 367 -9.65 3.16 20.58
CA ASN A 367 -10.35 2.97 21.86
C ASN A 367 -11.12 4.24 22.26
N HIS A 368 -12.38 4.34 21.82
CA HIS A 368 -13.26 5.45 22.16
C HIS A 368 -14.73 5.14 21.83
N ASP A 369 -15.62 5.77 22.58
CA ASP A 369 -17.05 5.81 22.25
C ASP A 369 -17.25 6.70 21.01
N LEU A 370 -17.58 6.04 19.89
CA LEU A 370 -17.83 6.66 18.59
C LEU A 370 -19.27 7.12 18.39
N LYS A 371 -20.12 7.03 19.43
CA LYS A 371 -21.52 7.43 19.37
C LYS A 371 -21.75 8.79 18.72
N PRO A 372 -21.00 9.86 19.03
CA PRO A 372 -21.22 11.15 18.38
C PRO A 372 -21.00 11.10 16.86
N ILE A 373 -20.00 10.36 16.38
CA ILE A 373 -19.74 10.22 14.95
C ILE A 373 -20.87 9.45 14.27
N PHE A 374 -21.36 8.37 14.90
CA PHE A 374 -22.51 7.63 14.38
C PHE A 374 -23.77 8.49 14.33
N GLN A 375 -24.02 9.35 15.33
CA GLN A 375 -25.14 10.30 15.32
C GLN A 375 -24.97 11.36 14.21
N MET A 376 -23.77 11.92 14.03
CA MET A 376 -23.50 12.89 12.97
C MET A 376 -23.61 12.30 11.57
N THR A 377 -23.47 10.98 11.41
CA THR A 377 -23.45 10.25 10.13
C THR A 377 -24.65 9.33 9.91
N GLU A 378 -25.64 9.36 10.80
CA GLU A 378 -26.77 8.42 10.87
C GLU A 378 -27.47 8.19 9.52
N LYS A 379 -27.65 9.29 8.76
CA LYS A 379 -28.36 9.29 7.47
C LYS A 379 -27.48 8.90 6.28
N THR A 380 -26.16 9.02 6.40
CA THR A 380 -25.22 8.99 5.27
C THR A 380 -24.29 7.79 5.29
N LEU A 381 -23.96 7.26 6.47
CA LEU A 381 -23.02 6.15 6.64
C LEU A 381 -23.57 4.85 6.03
N LYS A 382 -22.77 4.23 5.17
CA LYS A 382 -23.09 2.98 4.42
C LYS A 382 -22.12 1.85 4.68
N GLU A 383 -20.86 2.16 4.96
CA GLU A 383 -19.79 1.17 5.11
C GLU A 383 -19.02 1.39 6.41
N ILE A 384 -18.78 0.29 7.14
CA ILE A 384 -17.91 0.26 8.31
C ILE A 384 -16.89 -0.86 8.18
N VAL A 385 -15.62 -0.53 8.44
CA VAL A 385 -14.54 -1.49 8.64
C VAL A 385 -13.98 -1.32 10.05
N LEU A 386 -14.00 -2.38 10.84
CA LEU A 386 -13.53 -2.37 12.24
C LEU A 386 -12.50 -3.48 12.47
N ASP A 387 -11.24 -3.10 12.68
CA ASP A 387 -10.15 -4.00 13.07
C ASP A 387 -9.36 -3.45 14.26
N ASN A 388 -9.75 -3.91 15.45
CA ASN A 388 -9.11 -3.59 16.72
C ASN A 388 -8.31 -4.80 17.25
N SER A 389 -7.66 -5.57 16.37
CA SER A 389 -6.95 -6.78 16.78
C SER A 389 -5.76 -6.61 17.71
N SER A 390 -5.20 -5.40 17.78
CA SER A 390 -4.13 -5.08 18.74
C SER A 390 -4.65 -4.53 20.07
N GLU A 391 -5.96 -4.33 20.22
CA GLU A 391 -6.59 -3.69 21.37
C GLU A 391 -7.43 -4.68 22.21
N PRO A 392 -7.73 -4.36 23.49
CA PRO A 392 -8.69 -5.10 24.28
C PRO A 392 -10.03 -5.28 23.56
N SER A 393 -10.62 -6.48 23.68
CA SER A 393 -11.89 -6.83 23.01
C SER A 393 -13.05 -5.91 23.41
N GLU A 394 -13.04 -5.39 24.64
CA GLU A 394 -14.06 -4.44 25.14
C GLU A 394 -14.15 -3.17 24.30
N ASN A 395 -13.04 -2.68 23.72
CA ASN A 395 -13.07 -1.48 22.88
C ASN A 395 -13.92 -1.69 21.63
N THR A 396 -13.84 -2.89 21.05
CA THR A 396 -14.67 -3.27 19.90
C THR A 396 -16.14 -3.31 20.29
N LYS A 397 -16.44 -3.88 21.48
CA LYS A 397 -17.80 -3.94 22.01
C LYS A 397 -18.41 -2.55 22.23
N VAL A 398 -17.67 -1.61 22.84
CA VAL A 398 -18.13 -0.23 23.05
C VAL A 398 -18.50 0.44 21.72
N ILE A 399 -17.68 0.25 20.68
CA ILE A 399 -17.93 0.80 19.35
C ILE A 399 -19.18 0.16 18.71
N LEU A 400 -19.33 -1.17 18.82
CA LEU A 400 -20.50 -1.88 18.30
C LEU A 400 -21.78 -1.47 19.03
N ASP A 401 -21.74 -1.31 20.35
CA ASP A 401 -22.89 -0.87 21.13
C ASP A 401 -23.29 0.57 20.75
N ALA A 402 -22.32 1.46 20.52
CA ALA A 402 -22.58 2.81 20.01
C ALA A 402 -23.20 2.79 18.60
N MET A 403 -22.69 1.94 17.71
CA MET A 403 -23.23 1.75 16.37
C MET A 403 -24.69 1.27 16.43
N VAL A 404 -24.99 0.25 17.22
CA VAL A 404 -26.34 -0.30 17.37
C VAL A 404 -27.30 0.75 17.94
N GLN A 405 -26.87 1.54 18.93
CA GLN A 405 -27.68 2.60 19.52
C GLN A 405 -28.04 3.72 18.53
N CYS A 406 -27.13 4.06 17.62
CA CYS A 406 -27.36 5.08 16.60
C CYS A 406 -28.07 4.53 15.35
N SER A 407 -28.05 3.21 15.16
CA SER A 407 -28.69 2.51 14.03
C SER A 407 -28.44 3.19 12.66
N PRO A 408 -27.19 3.48 12.27
CA PRO A 408 -26.91 4.08 10.97
C PRO A 408 -27.32 3.13 9.84
N ASN A 409 -27.65 3.68 8.67
CA ASN A 409 -28.15 2.93 7.50
C ASN A 409 -27.04 2.13 6.77
N ILE A 410 -26.34 1.27 7.51
CA ILE A 410 -25.20 0.46 7.05
C ILE A 410 -25.67 -0.61 6.07
N THR A 411 -24.93 -0.71 4.97
CA THR A 411 -25.10 -1.73 3.91
C THR A 411 -23.89 -2.65 3.80
N LYS A 412 -22.71 -2.23 4.30
CA LYS A 412 -21.47 -3.00 4.27
C LYS A 412 -20.78 -2.98 5.63
N LEU A 413 -20.46 -4.15 6.16
CA LEU A 413 -19.76 -4.30 7.45
C LEU A 413 -18.61 -5.28 7.31
N ALA A 414 -17.39 -4.84 7.60
CA ALA A 414 -16.25 -5.71 7.79
C ALA A 414 -15.80 -5.66 9.26
N LEU A 415 -15.81 -6.81 9.93
CA LEU A 415 -15.62 -6.90 11.37
C LEU A 415 -14.56 -7.95 11.73
N HIS A 416 -13.53 -7.52 12.46
CA HIS A 416 -12.59 -8.42 13.12
C HIS A 416 -13.04 -8.72 14.55
N ILE A 417 -13.43 -9.97 14.79
CA ILE A 417 -13.92 -10.48 16.07
C ILE A 417 -12.77 -11.15 16.81
N ASN A 418 -12.15 -10.41 17.74
CA ASN A 418 -11.09 -10.95 18.59
C ASN A 418 -11.60 -12.02 19.56
N LYS A 419 -12.80 -11.79 20.11
CA LYS A 419 -13.54 -12.71 20.96
C LYS A 419 -15.02 -12.62 20.63
N ILE A 420 -15.73 -13.75 20.63
CA ILE A 420 -17.16 -13.79 20.27
C ILE A 420 -18.07 -13.09 21.29
N ASP A 421 -17.63 -12.93 22.54
CA ASP A 421 -18.39 -12.28 23.63
C ASP A 421 -18.57 -10.77 23.45
N ILE A 422 -17.88 -10.16 22.48
CA ILE A 422 -18.08 -8.76 22.10
C ILE A 422 -19.41 -8.52 21.37
N LEU A 423 -20.02 -9.57 20.81
CA LEU A 423 -21.27 -9.49 20.09
C LEU A 423 -22.43 -9.68 21.07
N SER A 424 -23.12 -8.59 21.40
CA SER A 424 -24.23 -8.59 22.34
C SER A 424 -25.53 -9.07 21.69
N ASP A 425 -26.53 -9.46 22.50
CA ASP A 425 -27.87 -9.78 21.98
C ASP A 425 -28.51 -8.61 21.24
N LYS A 426 -28.16 -7.37 21.65
CA LYS A 426 -28.56 -6.15 20.93
C LYS A 426 -27.97 -6.10 19.52
N PHE A 427 -26.72 -6.54 19.34
CA PHE A 427 -26.09 -6.65 18.04
C PHE A 427 -26.76 -7.73 17.18
N ASN A 428 -27.07 -8.90 17.76
CA ASN A 428 -27.79 -9.96 17.05
C ASN A 428 -29.17 -9.48 16.56
N LYS A 429 -29.92 -8.79 17.41
CA LYS A 429 -31.20 -8.19 17.04
C LYS A 429 -31.06 -7.08 15.98
N TRP A 430 -30.00 -6.29 16.06
CA TRP A 430 -29.69 -5.30 15.03
C TRP A 430 -29.40 -5.96 13.69
N MET A 431 -28.65 -7.08 13.66
CA MET A 431 -28.37 -7.83 12.44
C MET A 431 -29.66 -8.27 11.74
N GLU A 432 -30.61 -8.86 12.46
CA GLU A 432 -31.89 -9.33 11.92
C GLU A 432 -32.71 -8.22 11.25
N LEU A 433 -32.69 -7.01 11.83
CA LEU A 433 -33.48 -5.87 11.38
C LEU A 433 -32.73 -4.96 10.38
N SER A 434 -31.44 -5.23 10.15
CA SER A 434 -30.59 -4.39 9.31
C SER A 434 -30.88 -4.57 7.81
N LYS A 435 -30.47 -3.57 7.02
CA LYS A 435 -30.45 -3.64 5.54
C LYS A 435 -29.05 -3.98 5.02
N LEU A 436 -28.33 -4.83 5.75
CA LEU A 436 -26.95 -5.16 5.44
C LEU A 436 -26.87 -6.05 4.19
N GLU A 437 -26.18 -5.57 3.16
CA GLU A 437 -26.02 -6.26 1.87
C GLU A 437 -24.71 -7.06 1.79
N SER A 438 -23.67 -6.59 2.51
CA SER A 438 -22.34 -7.21 2.53
C SER A 438 -21.79 -7.34 3.95
N LEU A 439 -21.32 -8.54 4.28
CA LEU A 439 -20.72 -8.86 5.57
C LEU A 439 -19.38 -9.57 5.38
N ILE A 440 -18.33 -9.06 6.02
CA ILE A 440 -17.01 -9.68 6.07
C ILE A 440 -16.65 -9.95 7.53
N LEU A 441 -16.41 -11.22 7.86
CA LEU A 441 -16.06 -11.62 9.22
C LEU A 441 -14.65 -12.20 9.25
N LYS A 442 -13.85 -11.71 10.18
CA LYS A 442 -12.53 -12.23 10.50
C LYS A 442 -12.48 -12.60 11.98
N SER A 443 -11.93 -13.76 12.31
CA SER A 443 -11.73 -14.11 13.71
C SER A 443 -10.58 -15.10 13.88
N LYS A 444 -9.89 -14.94 15.01
CA LYS A 444 -8.92 -15.91 15.53
C LYS A 444 -9.45 -16.66 16.75
N ASP A 445 -10.68 -16.38 17.19
CA ASP A 445 -11.29 -17.04 18.34
C ASP A 445 -11.56 -18.52 18.01
N ALA A 446 -11.09 -19.41 18.87
CA ALA A 446 -11.31 -20.85 18.74
C ALA A 446 -12.81 -21.22 18.73
N LYS A 447 -13.64 -20.43 19.43
CA LYS A 447 -15.10 -20.64 19.51
C LYS A 447 -15.85 -20.09 18.31
N PHE A 448 -15.19 -19.39 17.38
CA PHE A 448 -15.86 -18.80 16.22
C PHE A 448 -16.56 -19.83 15.34
N LYS A 449 -15.98 -21.03 15.17
CA LYS A 449 -16.55 -22.09 14.33
C LYS A 449 -17.88 -22.64 14.87
N SER A 450 -18.04 -22.72 16.19
CA SER A 450 -19.32 -23.07 16.80
C SER A 450 -20.28 -21.89 16.79
N PHE A 451 -19.78 -20.68 17.04
CA PHE A 451 -20.58 -19.45 17.03
C PHE A 451 -21.24 -19.20 15.67
N ILE A 452 -20.48 -19.27 14.57
CA ILE A 452 -20.99 -18.96 13.23
C ILE A 452 -22.12 -19.91 12.78
N GLN A 453 -22.20 -21.14 13.31
CA GLN A 453 -23.29 -22.07 13.01
C GLN A 453 -24.65 -21.57 13.52
N VAL A 454 -24.64 -20.76 14.59
CA VAL A 454 -25.83 -20.14 15.17
C VAL A 454 -26.00 -18.73 14.65
N PHE A 455 -24.92 -17.96 14.53
CA PHE A 455 -24.99 -16.56 14.14
C PHE A 455 -25.60 -16.34 12.74
N VAL A 456 -25.43 -17.30 11.82
CA VAL A 456 -26.01 -17.24 10.46
C VAL A 456 -27.54 -17.19 10.43
N THR A 457 -28.24 -17.56 11.51
CA THR A 457 -29.70 -17.43 11.60
C THR A 457 -30.16 -16.00 11.81
N HIS A 458 -29.26 -15.12 12.25
CA HIS A 458 -29.53 -13.70 12.51
C HIS A 458 -29.19 -12.82 11.30
N PHE A 459 -28.80 -13.43 10.16
CA PHE A 459 -28.49 -12.67 8.96
C PHE A 459 -29.76 -12.07 8.35
N PRO A 460 -29.74 -10.78 7.97
CA PRO A 460 -30.89 -10.15 7.34
C PRO A 460 -31.12 -10.70 5.95
N GLU A 461 -32.38 -10.69 5.50
CA GLU A 461 -32.77 -11.16 4.16
C GLU A 461 -32.10 -10.37 3.02
N SER A 462 -31.69 -9.12 3.30
CA SER A 462 -30.98 -8.25 2.34
C SER A 462 -29.53 -8.66 2.08
N LEU A 463 -28.94 -9.55 2.90
CA LEU A 463 -27.55 -9.95 2.77
C LEU A 463 -27.35 -10.76 1.50
N THR A 464 -26.39 -10.38 0.65
CA THR A 464 -26.10 -11.10 -0.60
C THR A 464 -24.63 -11.40 -0.80
N ASP A 465 -23.74 -10.69 -0.10
CA ASP A 465 -22.30 -10.88 -0.14
C ASP A 465 -21.76 -11.25 1.23
N LEU A 466 -21.26 -12.47 1.40
CA LEU A 466 -20.64 -12.93 2.64
C LEU A 466 -19.20 -13.32 2.39
N ASP A 467 -18.30 -12.85 3.25
CA ASP A 467 -16.89 -13.22 3.22
C ASP A 467 -16.39 -13.65 4.61
N LEU A 468 -15.76 -14.82 4.66
CA LEU A 468 -15.26 -15.42 5.88
C LEU A 468 -13.72 -15.53 5.81
N GLU A 469 -13.02 -14.69 6.58
CA GLU A 469 -11.57 -14.76 6.79
C GLU A 469 -11.21 -15.75 7.91
N ILE A 470 -11.64 -16.99 7.75
CA ILE A 470 -11.34 -18.09 8.67
C ILE A 470 -11.28 -19.42 7.92
N SER A 471 -10.50 -20.36 8.46
CA SER A 471 -10.49 -21.76 8.02
C SER A 471 -11.84 -22.45 8.27
N ILE A 472 -12.67 -22.49 7.22
CA ILE A 472 -13.93 -23.23 7.18
C ILE A 472 -13.67 -24.63 6.60
N THR A 473 -14.18 -25.68 7.23
CA THR A 473 -14.12 -27.04 6.68
C THR A 473 -15.30 -27.28 5.72
N PRO A 474 -15.22 -28.28 4.81
CA PRO A 474 -16.35 -28.59 3.93
C PRO A 474 -17.62 -28.96 4.69
N THR A 475 -17.49 -29.64 5.84
CA THR A 475 -18.61 -30.01 6.71
C THR A 475 -19.26 -28.78 7.34
N LEU A 476 -18.47 -27.83 7.82
CA LEU A 476 -18.97 -26.59 8.40
C LEU A 476 -19.64 -25.71 7.33
N LEU A 477 -19.03 -25.59 6.14
CA LEU A 477 -19.61 -24.86 5.02
C LEU A 477 -21.01 -25.38 4.68
N ARG A 478 -21.16 -26.71 4.56
CA ARG A 478 -22.47 -27.33 4.28
C ARG A 478 -23.50 -26.99 5.36
N LYS A 479 -23.11 -27.02 6.64
CA LYS A 479 -24.02 -26.66 7.74
C LYS A 479 -24.46 -25.20 7.65
N ILE A 480 -23.51 -24.28 7.43
CA ILE A 480 -23.80 -22.85 7.28
C ILE A 480 -24.80 -22.62 6.14
N LEU A 481 -24.56 -23.19 4.96
CA LEU A 481 -25.44 -23.01 3.79
C LEU A 481 -26.82 -23.65 3.97
N ASN A 482 -26.94 -24.71 4.76
CA ASN A 482 -28.23 -25.37 5.01
C ASN A 482 -29.08 -24.66 6.07
N ILE A 483 -28.45 -24.00 7.05
CA ILE A 483 -29.14 -23.32 8.15
C ILE A 483 -29.47 -21.87 7.78
N CYS A 484 -28.65 -21.26 6.94
CA CYS A 484 -28.83 -19.86 6.57
C CYS A 484 -30.06 -19.69 5.68
N ASN A 485 -30.95 -18.77 6.05
CA ASN A 485 -32.14 -18.43 5.29
C ASN A 485 -31.86 -17.42 4.15
N VAL A 486 -30.59 -17.16 3.87
CA VAL A 486 -30.14 -16.15 2.91
C VAL A 486 -29.61 -16.80 1.65
N ASN A 487 -30.01 -16.25 0.49
CA ASN A 487 -29.52 -16.67 -0.81
C ASN A 487 -28.33 -15.80 -1.26
N PHE A 488 -27.12 -16.31 -1.10
CA PHE A 488 -25.90 -15.56 -1.39
C PHE A 488 -25.64 -15.43 -2.89
N LYS A 489 -25.37 -14.20 -3.35
CA LYS A 489 -24.83 -13.92 -4.68
C LYS A 489 -23.31 -14.03 -4.73
N LYS A 490 -22.64 -13.70 -3.63
CA LYS A 490 -21.19 -13.74 -3.53
C LYS A 490 -20.77 -14.42 -2.24
N LEU A 491 -19.82 -15.35 -2.34
CA LEU A 491 -19.28 -16.05 -1.19
C LEU A 491 -17.75 -16.06 -1.20
N GLY A 492 -17.16 -15.52 -0.13
CA GLY A 492 -15.74 -15.52 0.12
C GLY A 492 -15.34 -16.54 1.19
N LEU A 493 -14.43 -17.44 0.84
CA LEU A 493 -13.82 -18.40 1.77
C LEU A 493 -12.31 -18.18 1.79
N ASN A 494 -11.87 -17.36 2.74
CA ASN A 494 -10.52 -16.85 2.79
C ASN A 494 -9.76 -17.47 3.98
N ASP A 495 -8.90 -18.43 3.66
CA ASP A 495 -8.03 -19.10 4.62
C ASP A 495 -6.59 -19.07 4.10
N LYS A 496 -5.62 -19.07 5.00
CA LYS A 496 -4.19 -19.21 4.67
C LYS A 496 -3.87 -20.51 3.93
N PHE A 497 -4.75 -21.52 4.04
CA PHE A 497 -4.61 -22.80 3.34
C PHE A 497 -5.44 -22.87 2.05
N GLY A 498 -6.26 -21.86 1.76
CA GLY A 498 -7.17 -21.84 0.61
C GLY A 498 -8.37 -22.76 0.77
N ILE A 499 -9.06 -23.00 -0.35
CA ILE A 499 -10.18 -23.96 -0.44
C ILE A 499 -9.78 -25.18 -1.25
N THR A 500 -10.45 -26.30 -0.98
CA THR A 500 -10.24 -27.58 -1.68
C THR A 500 -11.36 -27.88 -2.68
N ASP A 501 -11.16 -28.88 -3.55
CA ASP A 501 -12.20 -29.39 -4.48
C ASP A 501 -13.51 -29.74 -3.75
N SER A 502 -13.44 -30.24 -2.52
CA SER A 502 -14.63 -30.56 -1.71
C SER A 502 -15.45 -29.32 -1.36
N HIS A 503 -14.80 -28.18 -1.10
CA HIS A 503 -15.49 -26.91 -0.88
C HIS A 503 -16.18 -26.47 -2.17
N LEU A 504 -15.44 -26.47 -3.29
CA LEU A 504 -15.98 -26.02 -4.57
C LEU A 504 -17.15 -26.90 -5.06
N ARG A 505 -17.12 -28.21 -4.81
CA ARG A 505 -18.25 -29.11 -5.10
C ARG A 505 -19.50 -28.75 -4.29
N ILE A 506 -19.35 -28.36 -3.01
CA ILE A 506 -20.48 -27.92 -2.18
C ILE A 506 -21.07 -26.63 -2.75
N LEU A 507 -20.22 -25.66 -3.08
CA LEU A 507 -20.65 -24.39 -3.68
C LEU A 507 -21.30 -24.58 -5.05
N THR A 508 -20.78 -25.51 -5.85
CA THR A 508 -21.38 -25.85 -7.14
C THR A 508 -22.79 -26.41 -6.96
N LYS A 509 -22.98 -27.35 -6.01
CA LYS A 509 -24.32 -27.88 -5.70
C LYS A 509 -25.28 -26.81 -5.16
N TYR A 510 -24.75 -25.89 -4.35
CA TYR A 510 -25.54 -24.75 -3.89
C TYR A 510 -25.97 -23.85 -5.06
N ALA A 511 -25.04 -23.50 -5.96
CA ALA A 511 -25.36 -22.72 -7.16
C ALA A 511 -26.35 -23.45 -8.09
N GLU A 512 -26.19 -24.76 -8.27
CA GLU A 512 -27.12 -25.63 -9.03
C GLU A 512 -28.55 -25.58 -8.47
N ASN A 513 -28.70 -25.51 -7.14
CA ASN A 513 -30.02 -25.58 -6.49
C ASN A 513 -30.74 -24.23 -6.38
N TYR A 514 -29.99 -23.15 -6.12
CA TYR A 514 -30.57 -21.84 -5.78
C TYR A 514 -30.41 -20.80 -6.89
N GLU A 515 -29.55 -21.06 -7.89
CA GLU A 515 -29.26 -20.20 -9.04
C GLU A 515 -28.87 -18.74 -8.70
N SER A 516 -28.52 -18.50 -7.43
CA SER A 516 -28.21 -17.17 -6.90
C SER A 516 -26.73 -16.86 -6.87
N LEU A 517 -25.87 -17.87 -6.70
CA LEU A 517 -24.44 -17.71 -6.47
C LEU A 517 -23.67 -17.39 -7.76
N GLU A 518 -23.26 -16.14 -7.92
CA GLU A 518 -22.56 -15.63 -9.10
C GLU A 518 -21.04 -15.62 -8.95
N GLU A 519 -20.54 -15.36 -7.74
CA GLU A 519 -19.11 -15.16 -7.48
C GLU A 519 -18.62 -15.97 -6.27
N VAL A 520 -17.54 -16.72 -6.47
CA VAL A 520 -16.76 -17.35 -5.40
C VAL A 520 -15.37 -16.73 -5.34
N ARG A 521 -15.08 -16.16 -4.17
CA ARG A 521 -13.79 -15.59 -3.80
C ARG A 521 -13.08 -16.54 -2.84
N PHE A 522 -11.80 -16.74 -3.01
CA PHE A 522 -11.01 -17.55 -2.09
C PHE A 522 -9.57 -17.07 -2.01
N ASP A 523 -8.84 -17.55 -1.01
CA ASP A 523 -7.39 -17.36 -0.94
C ASP A 523 -6.99 -15.87 -0.98
N ARG A 524 -7.69 -15.02 -0.18
CA ARG A 524 -7.36 -13.60 0.00
C ARG A 524 -5.94 -13.44 0.54
N TRP A 525 -5.08 -12.78 -0.24
CA TRP A 525 -3.72 -12.45 0.16
C TRP A 525 -3.55 -10.95 0.38
N PRO A 526 -2.88 -10.52 1.46
CA PRO A 526 -2.55 -9.12 1.64
C PRO A 526 -1.73 -8.58 0.46
N VAL A 527 -2.16 -7.45 -0.10
CA VAL A 527 -1.56 -6.77 -1.28
C VAL A 527 -0.05 -6.57 -1.16
N ILE A 528 0.49 -6.52 0.06
CA ILE A 528 1.91 -6.37 0.37
C ILE A 528 2.78 -7.60 0.03
N TYR A 529 2.19 -8.80 -0.14
CA TYR A 529 2.92 -10.04 -0.41
C TYR A 529 2.86 -10.46 -1.89
N LYS A 530 2.87 -9.49 -2.80
CA LYS A 530 2.82 -9.72 -4.26
C LYS A 530 3.98 -10.55 -4.84
N ASN A 531 5.07 -10.79 -4.11
CA ASN A 531 6.22 -11.56 -4.59
C ASN A 531 6.27 -12.97 -3.97
N GLU A 532 6.29 -14.00 -4.83
CA GLU A 532 6.46 -15.43 -4.48
C GLU A 532 7.64 -15.71 -3.54
N GLU A 533 8.75 -14.98 -3.68
CA GLU A 533 9.91 -15.16 -2.79
C GLU A 533 9.64 -14.64 -1.37
N MET A 534 8.83 -13.58 -1.23
CA MET A 534 8.38 -13.10 0.08
C MET A 534 7.29 -14.00 0.67
N ARG A 535 6.50 -14.66 -0.19
CA ARG A 535 5.52 -15.68 0.21
C ARG A 535 6.24 -16.87 0.84
N ALA A 536 7.22 -17.45 0.15
CA ALA A 536 8.02 -18.58 0.65
C ALA A 536 8.76 -18.26 1.96
N LYS A 537 9.42 -17.09 2.06
CA LYS A 537 10.18 -16.68 3.26
C LYS A 537 9.32 -16.49 4.52
N ARG A 538 8.01 -16.24 4.39
CA ARG A 538 7.09 -16.10 5.53
C ARG A 538 6.25 -17.36 5.78
N GLY A 539 6.60 -18.49 5.18
CA GLY A 539 5.89 -19.76 5.35
C GLY A 539 4.57 -19.85 4.57
N TYR A 540 4.34 -18.93 3.64
CA TYR A 540 3.24 -18.98 2.66
C TYR A 540 3.74 -19.62 1.37
N GLU A 541 4.31 -20.83 1.44
CA GLU A 541 4.41 -21.63 0.23
C GLU A 541 3.00 -21.83 -0.33
N LEU A 542 2.84 -21.90 -1.65
CA LEU A 542 1.58 -22.32 -2.27
C LEU A 542 1.14 -23.57 -1.53
N SER A 543 0.11 -23.48 -0.67
CA SER A 543 -0.41 -24.67 -0.03
C SER A 543 -0.74 -25.63 -1.17
N GLU A 544 -0.28 -26.87 -1.08
CA GLU A 544 -0.69 -27.92 -2.02
C GLU A 544 -2.23 -27.98 -2.13
N PHE A 545 -2.93 -27.49 -1.11
CA PHE A 545 -4.37 -27.32 -1.00
C PHE A 545 -5.03 -26.28 -1.94
N SER A 546 -4.28 -25.37 -2.58
CA SER A 546 -4.87 -24.32 -3.46
C SER A 546 -4.90 -24.67 -4.96
N LYS A 547 -4.52 -25.89 -5.35
CA LYS A 547 -4.63 -26.38 -6.72
C LYS A 547 -5.96 -27.09 -6.92
N LEU A 548 -7.01 -26.31 -7.13
CA LEU A 548 -8.31 -26.83 -7.57
C LEU A 548 -8.13 -27.61 -8.88
N SER A 549 -8.72 -28.80 -8.97
CA SER A 549 -8.60 -29.60 -10.18
C SER A 549 -9.34 -28.94 -11.34
N LYS A 550 -8.76 -29.03 -12.55
CA LYS A 550 -9.32 -28.42 -13.76
C LYS A 550 -10.75 -28.88 -14.01
N ALA A 551 -11.03 -30.17 -13.81
CA ALA A 551 -12.36 -30.75 -13.99
C ALA A 551 -13.40 -30.18 -13.01
N VAL A 552 -13.02 -29.94 -11.75
CA VAL A 552 -13.94 -29.35 -10.76
C VAL A 552 -14.18 -27.86 -11.07
N LEU A 553 -13.16 -27.12 -11.50
CA LEU A 553 -13.30 -25.74 -11.96
C LEU A 553 -14.19 -25.62 -13.20
N GLU A 554 -13.99 -26.48 -14.21
CA GLU A 554 -14.80 -26.51 -15.42
C GLU A 554 -16.26 -26.83 -15.10
N LYS A 555 -16.52 -27.77 -14.18
CA LYS A 555 -17.90 -28.05 -13.72
C LYS A 555 -18.49 -26.84 -12.99
N ALA A 556 -17.76 -26.26 -12.04
CA ALA A 556 -18.23 -25.14 -11.25
C ALA A 556 -18.53 -23.90 -12.12
N GLY A 557 -17.70 -23.65 -13.14
CA GLY A 557 -17.86 -22.54 -14.09
C GLY A 557 -19.12 -22.60 -14.96
N LYS A 558 -19.84 -23.73 -14.99
CA LYS A 558 -21.16 -23.82 -15.64
C LYS A 558 -22.27 -23.13 -14.86
N PHE A 559 -22.11 -23.03 -13.53
CA PHE A 559 -23.13 -22.49 -12.62
C PHE A 559 -22.67 -21.20 -11.94
N ILE A 560 -21.36 -21.04 -11.71
CA ILE A 560 -20.76 -19.89 -11.03
C ILE A 560 -20.01 -19.05 -12.06
N LYS A 561 -20.46 -17.81 -12.27
CA LYS A 561 -19.92 -16.90 -13.30
C LYS A 561 -18.45 -16.58 -13.06
N VAL A 562 -18.06 -16.34 -11.81
CA VAL A 562 -16.71 -15.92 -11.44
C VAL A 562 -16.17 -16.75 -10.29
N ILE A 563 -15.06 -17.44 -10.52
CA ILE A 563 -14.30 -18.14 -9.48
C ILE A 563 -12.89 -17.55 -9.51
N ARG A 564 -12.52 -16.80 -8.47
CA ARG A 564 -11.24 -16.07 -8.46
C ARG A 564 -10.58 -16.09 -7.10
N ARG A 565 -9.25 -16.03 -7.14
CA ARG A 565 -8.46 -15.67 -5.96
C ARG A 565 -8.73 -14.21 -5.64
N ASP A 566 -9.06 -13.92 -4.40
CA ASP A 566 -9.24 -12.55 -3.95
C ASP A 566 -7.88 -11.91 -3.64
N SER A 567 -7.78 -10.62 -3.92
CA SER A 567 -6.57 -9.84 -3.67
C SER A 567 -6.83 -8.55 -2.91
N TYR A 568 -8.11 -8.23 -2.68
CA TYR A 568 -8.51 -7.10 -1.85
C TYR A 568 -8.60 -7.57 -0.40
N ASP A 569 -7.88 -6.91 0.50
CA ASP A 569 -7.98 -7.13 1.95
C ASP A 569 -8.75 -5.94 2.55
N PRO A 570 -10.00 -6.12 3.00
CA PRO A 570 -10.80 -5.04 3.57
C PRO A 570 -10.24 -4.52 4.89
N PHE A 571 -9.43 -5.32 5.59
CA PHE A 571 -8.75 -4.94 6.83
C PHE A 571 -7.36 -4.37 6.58
N PHE A 572 -6.96 -4.19 5.32
CA PHE A 572 -5.75 -3.44 5.00
C PHE A 572 -5.97 -1.98 5.38
N ASN A 573 -5.29 -1.53 6.45
CA ASN A 573 -5.36 -0.14 6.87
C ASN A 573 -4.95 0.77 5.68
N PRO A 574 -5.86 1.62 5.17
CA PRO A 574 -5.59 2.47 4.01
C PRO A 574 -4.50 3.51 4.28
N MET A 575 -4.11 3.72 5.54
CA MET A 575 -2.98 4.55 5.97
C MET A 575 -1.62 3.83 5.96
N TYR A 576 -1.59 2.49 5.95
CA TYR A 576 -0.35 1.71 6.04
C TYR A 576 0.69 1.90 4.91
N PRO A 577 0.38 2.40 3.69
CA PRO A 577 1.44 2.68 2.72
C PRO A 577 2.34 3.90 3.03
N TYR A 578 2.20 4.55 4.20
CA TYR A 578 2.90 5.79 4.55
C TYR A 578 3.66 5.74 5.87
#